data_AF-A0A1G9GQ22-F1
#
_entry.id   AF-A0A1G9GQ22-F1
#
_cell.length_a   1.000
_cell.length_b   1.000
_cell.length_c   1.000
_cell.angle_alpha   90.00
_cell.angle_beta   90.00
_cell.angle_gamma   90.00
#
_symmetry.space_group_name_H-M   'P 1'
#
loop_
_entity.id
_entity.type
_entity.pdbx_description
1 polymer ?
#
loop_
_entity_poly.entity_id
_entity_poly.type
_entity_poly.pdbx_seq_one_letter_code
_entity_poly.pdbx_strand_id
1 'polypeptide(L)'
;MTRKAQPPATSELRCEVCGQMPEPTKARLTLANVAVMLPIELLVHAAVVETHLPYVAKVLVLTMTATILVIWVAEPSAARMLRGWLHAPALRHRKRLVAAPALWRARTVLKDKPGSLQKLTQALAGLNTNILSIHVHPVAGGVLDELVLSAPGEVRETELLRALRAGGGADPHVWATTALAMADGQTGALSLAARIAASPEELPLAVAELLRARIEPAADADTATAERDLAGNGTPREGTGSTFLRIPTAWHGPITFSRSGEPFTPAESARAHRLAELAEILAHRSGSPVAGGRSPEAESA
;
A
#
# COMPACT_ATOMS: atom_id res chain seq x y z
N MET A 1 21.82 -28.38 24.30
CA MET A 1 21.04 -27.50 23.40
C MET A 1 20.17 -28.38 22.51
N THR A 2 18.92 -28.59 22.90
CA THR A 2 17.94 -29.36 22.11
C THR A 2 17.52 -28.52 20.90
N ARG A 3 17.89 -28.98 19.70
CA ARG A 3 17.44 -28.39 18.43
C ARG A 3 15.92 -28.57 18.39
N LYS A 4 15.16 -27.51 18.70
CA LYS A 4 13.70 -27.51 18.52
C LYS A 4 13.43 -27.93 17.08
N ALA A 5 12.73 -29.06 16.89
CA ALA A 5 12.36 -29.52 15.57
C ALA A 5 11.52 -28.42 14.92
N GLN A 6 12.05 -27.80 13.87
CA GLN A 6 11.33 -26.78 13.12
C GLN A 6 10.06 -27.44 12.57
N PRO A 7 8.87 -26.88 12.83
CA PRO A 7 7.65 -27.45 12.27
C PRO A 7 7.74 -27.40 10.74
N PRO A 8 7.16 -28.39 10.03
CA PRO A 8 7.24 -28.45 8.57
C PRO A 8 6.67 -27.17 7.96
N ALA A 9 7.22 -26.67 6.85
CA ALA A 9 6.78 -25.44 6.20
C ALA A 9 5.27 -25.42 5.87
N THR A 10 4.64 -26.59 5.73
CA THR A 10 3.19 -26.74 5.55
C THR A 10 2.36 -26.38 6.79
N SER A 11 2.97 -26.32 7.97
CA SER A 11 2.30 -25.88 9.21
C SER A 11 1.88 -24.43 9.16
N GLU A 12 2.65 -23.60 8.46
CA GLU A 12 2.32 -22.19 8.25
C GLU A 12 0.99 -22.02 7.51
N LEU A 13 0.67 -22.91 6.56
CA LEU A 13 -0.55 -22.86 5.75
C LEU A 13 -1.84 -23.25 6.50
N ARG A 14 -1.77 -23.61 7.78
CA ARG A 14 -2.96 -23.95 8.56
C ARG A 14 -3.73 -22.68 8.89
N CYS A 15 -5.05 -22.75 8.75
CA CYS A 15 -5.93 -21.73 9.28
C CYS A 15 -5.79 -21.65 10.81
N GLU A 16 -5.65 -20.44 11.37
CA GLU A 16 -5.51 -20.22 12.81
C GLU A 16 -6.78 -20.57 13.59
N VAL A 17 -7.95 -20.50 12.94
CA VAL A 17 -9.26 -20.76 13.55
C VAL A 17 -9.61 -22.24 13.54
N CYS A 18 -9.52 -22.90 12.37
CA CYS A 18 -9.98 -24.28 12.20
C CYS A 18 -8.86 -25.32 12.04
N GLY A 19 -7.60 -24.88 11.94
CA GLY A 19 -6.43 -25.78 11.81
C GLY A 19 -6.33 -26.54 10.49
N GLN A 20 -7.27 -26.33 9.57
CA GLN A 20 -7.35 -26.99 8.26
C GLN A 20 -6.34 -26.39 7.28
N MET A 21 -5.87 -27.24 6.35
CA MET A 21 -5.00 -26.83 5.24
C MET A 21 -5.83 -26.58 3.98
N PRO A 22 -5.39 -25.68 3.09
CA PRO A 22 -6.07 -25.46 1.82
C PRO A 22 -6.07 -26.73 0.97
N GLU A 23 -7.22 -27.07 0.38
CA GLU A 23 -7.34 -28.26 -0.45
C GLU A 23 -6.44 -28.18 -1.70
N PRO A 24 -5.67 -29.23 -2.01
CA PRO A 24 -4.89 -29.29 -3.24
C PRO A 24 -5.82 -29.48 -4.45
N THR A 25 -5.36 -29.08 -5.63
CA THR A 25 -6.14 -29.29 -6.85
C THR A 25 -6.29 -30.78 -7.17
N LYS A 26 -7.44 -31.18 -7.73
CA LYS A 26 -7.74 -32.57 -8.11
C LYS A 26 -6.62 -33.18 -8.99
N ALA A 27 -6.09 -32.41 -9.94
CA ALA A 27 -5.01 -32.85 -10.83
C ALA A 27 -3.68 -33.16 -10.10
N ARG A 28 -3.36 -32.44 -9.03
CA ARG A 28 -2.16 -32.72 -8.22
C ARG A 28 -2.35 -33.92 -7.33
N LEU A 29 -3.56 -34.09 -6.79
CA LEU A 29 -3.91 -35.28 -6.04
C LEU A 29 -3.85 -36.53 -6.91
N THR A 30 -4.38 -36.49 -8.13
CA THR A 30 -4.28 -37.61 -9.08
C THR A 30 -2.83 -37.88 -9.48
N LEU A 31 -2.03 -36.87 -9.78
CA LEU A 31 -0.61 -37.06 -10.12
C LEU A 31 0.20 -37.64 -8.94
N ALA A 32 -0.08 -37.18 -7.71
CA ALA A 32 0.53 -37.75 -6.51
C ALA A 32 0.19 -39.23 -6.35
N ASN A 33 -1.08 -39.60 -6.54
CA ASN A 33 -1.53 -40.99 -6.49
C ASN A 33 -0.85 -41.85 -7.56
N VAL A 34 -0.80 -41.38 -8.81
CA VAL A 34 -0.12 -42.05 -9.92
C VAL A 34 1.38 -42.21 -9.63
N ALA A 35 2.05 -41.17 -9.11
CA ALA A 35 3.47 -41.20 -8.81
C ALA A 35 3.85 -42.23 -7.72
N VAL A 36 2.95 -42.49 -6.78
CA VAL A 36 3.12 -43.53 -5.75
C VAL A 36 2.82 -44.92 -6.31
N MET A 37 1.77 -45.05 -7.11
CA MET A 37 1.26 -46.33 -7.59
C MET A 37 2.08 -46.93 -8.74
N LEU A 38 2.39 -46.11 -9.75
CA LEU A 38 3.05 -46.52 -10.98
C LEU A 38 4.39 -47.28 -10.79
N PRO A 39 5.35 -46.84 -9.94
CA PRO A 39 6.62 -47.55 -9.79
C PRO A 39 6.43 -48.94 -9.15
N ILE A 40 5.48 -49.07 -8.24
CA ILE A 40 5.20 -50.35 -7.57
C ILE A 40 4.51 -51.29 -8.55
N GLU A 41 3.53 -50.79 -9.31
CA GLU A 41 2.89 -51.59 -10.36
C GLU A 41 3.90 -52.05 -11.40
N LEU A 42 4.75 -51.16 -11.92
CA LEU A 42 5.74 -51.50 -12.94
C LEU A 42 6.74 -52.57 -12.44
N LEU A 43 7.18 -52.46 -11.18
CA LEU A 43 8.08 -53.43 -10.55
C LEU A 43 7.41 -54.80 -10.41
N VAL A 44 6.15 -54.83 -9.98
CA VAL A 44 5.39 -56.08 -9.84
C VAL A 44 5.16 -56.72 -11.21
N HIS A 45 4.84 -55.94 -12.23
CA HIS A 45 4.71 -56.43 -13.61
C HIS A 45 6.02 -57.03 -14.11
N ALA A 46 7.16 -56.34 -13.91
CA ALA A 46 8.47 -56.86 -14.30
C ALA A 46 8.78 -58.21 -13.60
N ALA A 47 8.56 -58.29 -12.28
CA ALA A 47 8.80 -59.50 -11.51
C ALA A 47 7.88 -60.68 -11.91
N VAL A 48 6.61 -60.41 -12.23
CA VAL A 48 5.65 -61.44 -12.66
C VAL A 48 5.96 -61.93 -14.09
N VAL A 49 6.54 -61.09 -14.94
CA VAL A 49 6.96 -61.49 -16.29
C VAL A 49 8.12 -62.48 -16.24
N GLU A 50 9.12 -62.23 -15.39
CA GLU A 50 10.34 -63.07 -15.26
C GLU A 50 10.10 -64.43 -14.58
N THR A 51 8.93 -64.67 -13.99
CA THR A 51 8.61 -65.91 -13.27
C THR A 51 7.88 -66.95 -14.13
N HIS A 52 8.16 -68.24 -13.92
CA HIS A 52 7.51 -69.38 -14.58
C HIS A 52 6.12 -69.73 -13.98
N LEU A 53 5.34 -68.74 -13.58
CA LEU A 53 4.00 -68.93 -13.04
C LEU A 53 2.99 -69.30 -14.16
N PRO A 54 1.97 -70.14 -13.86
CA PRO A 54 0.86 -70.34 -14.79
C PRO A 54 0.09 -69.03 -15.02
N TYR A 55 -0.48 -68.86 -16.21
CA TYR A 55 -1.12 -67.61 -16.64
C TYR A 55 -2.16 -67.09 -15.64
N VAL A 56 -2.99 -67.97 -15.09
CA VAL A 56 -4.02 -67.63 -14.09
C VAL A 56 -3.40 -67.02 -12.83
N ALA A 57 -2.27 -67.54 -12.36
CA ALA A 57 -1.58 -67.00 -11.19
C ALA A 57 -0.99 -65.61 -11.46
N LYS A 58 -0.48 -65.35 -12.67
CA LYS A 58 0.01 -64.02 -13.07
C LYS A 58 -1.11 -62.98 -13.02
N VAL A 59 -2.28 -63.29 -13.58
CA VAL A 59 -3.46 -62.40 -13.56
C VAL A 59 -3.93 -62.14 -12.11
N LEU A 60 -3.95 -63.17 -11.27
CA LEU A 60 -4.41 -63.06 -9.88
C LEU A 60 -3.48 -62.18 -9.04
N VAL A 61 -2.16 -62.34 -9.18
CA VAL A 61 -1.16 -61.51 -8.49
C VAL A 61 -1.26 -60.05 -8.93
N LEU A 62 -1.36 -59.78 -10.23
CA LEU A 62 -1.45 -58.41 -10.74
C LEU A 62 -2.74 -57.71 -10.28
N THR A 63 -3.89 -58.39 -10.37
CA THR A 63 -5.19 -57.82 -9.95
C THR A 63 -5.27 -57.59 -8.44
N MET A 64 -4.76 -58.51 -7.62
CA MET A 64 -4.70 -58.30 -6.17
C MET A 64 -3.78 -57.15 -5.81
N THR A 65 -2.61 -57.06 -6.43
CA THR A 65 -1.65 -56.00 -6.13
C THR A 65 -2.18 -54.64 -6.52
N ALA A 66 -2.79 -54.50 -7.71
CA ALA A 66 -3.45 -53.27 -8.13
C ALA A 66 -4.60 -52.86 -7.18
N THR A 67 -5.43 -53.81 -6.74
CA THR A 67 -6.52 -53.55 -5.79
C THR A 67 -5.99 -53.08 -4.43
N ILE A 68 -4.95 -53.74 -3.92
CA ILE A 68 -4.28 -53.37 -2.66
C ILE A 68 -3.66 -51.97 -2.77
N LEU A 69 -3.02 -51.64 -3.90
CA LEU A 69 -2.44 -50.32 -4.14
C LEU A 69 -3.48 -49.20 -4.15
N VAL A 70 -4.63 -49.41 -4.78
CA VAL A 70 -5.73 -48.44 -4.80
C VAL A 70 -6.24 -48.17 -3.37
N ILE A 71 -6.39 -49.21 -2.56
CA ILE A 71 -6.82 -49.08 -1.16
C ILE A 71 -5.74 -48.38 -0.33
N TRP A 72 -4.46 -48.73 -0.52
CA TRP A 72 -3.35 -48.16 0.23
C TRP A 72 -3.08 -46.69 -0.11
N VAL A 73 -3.24 -46.29 -1.38
CA VAL A 73 -3.13 -44.87 -1.80
C VAL A 73 -4.26 -44.01 -1.25
N ALA A 74 -5.42 -44.60 -0.96
CA ALA A 74 -6.48 -43.92 -0.22
C ALA A 74 -6.15 -43.71 1.28
N GLU A 75 -5.13 -44.39 1.83
CA GLU A 75 -4.70 -44.15 3.21
C GLU A 75 -3.96 -42.80 3.36
N PRO A 76 -4.18 -42.07 4.49
CA PRO A 76 -3.62 -40.75 4.75
C PRO A 76 -2.09 -40.71 4.92
N SER A 77 -1.41 -41.84 4.75
CA SER A 77 0.04 -42.02 4.91
C SER A 77 0.83 -41.56 3.67
N ALA A 78 0.39 -41.93 2.47
CA ALA A 78 1.03 -41.48 1.21
C ALA A 78 0.83 -39.97 0.99
N ALA A 79 -0.38 -39.48 1.28
CA ALA A 79 -0.68 -38.06 1.25
C ALA A 79 0.23 -37.24 2.17
N ARG A 80 0.59 -37.77 3.35
CA ARG A 80 1.51 -37.14 4.31
C ARG A 80 2.90 -36.93 3.75
N MET A 81 3.45 -37.93 3.05
CA MET A 81 4.80 -37.86 2.49
C MET A 81 4.90 -36.85 1.34
N LEU A 82 3.83 -36.69 0.57
CA LEU A 82 3.75 -35.75 -0.55
C LEU A 82 3.17 -34.37 -0.16
N ARG A 83 2.86 -34.09 1.11
CA ARG A 83 2.25 -32.81 1.55
C ARG A 83 3.04 -31.58 1.07
N GLY A 84 4.36 -31.63 1.19
CA GLY A 84 5.22 -30.52 0.74
C GLY A 84 5.11 -30.27 -0.76
N TRP A 85 4.98 -31.32 -1.57
CA TRP A 85 4.79 -31.21 -3.01
C TRP A 85 3.36 -30.81 -3.37
N LEU A 86 2.35 -31.42 -2.76
CA LEU A 86 0.91 -31.13 -2.95
C LEU A 86 0.62 -29.64 -2.73
N HIS A 87 1.13 -29.08 -1.63
CA HIS A 87 0.95 -27.67 -1.28
C HIS A 87 2.08 -26.75 -1.77
N ALA A 88 3.01 -27.23 -2.60
CA ALA A 88 4.12 -26.42 -3.10
C ALA A 88 3.68 -25.09 -3.74
N PRO A 89 2.59 -24.99 -4.54
CA PRO A 89 2.12 -23.73 -5.09
C PRO A 89 1.64 -22.76 -4.02
N ALA A 90 0.90 -23.26 -3.02
CA ALA A 90 0.43 -22.45 -1.90
C ALA A 90 1.60 -21.96 -1.04
N LEU A 91 2.60 -22.81 -0.80
CA LEU A 91 3.85 -22.42 -0.13
C LEU A 91 4.61 -21.37 -0.93
N ARG A 92 4.73 -21.54 -2.26
CA ARG A 92 5.37 -20.55 -3.14
C ARG A 92 4.62 -19.23 -3.14
N HIS A 93 3.29 -19.26 -3.18
CA HIS A 93 2.45 -18.06 -3.15
C HIS A 93 2.60 -17.33 -1.82
N ARG A 94 2.53 -18.04 -0.69
CA ARG A 94 2.78 -17.45 0.64
C ARG A 94 4.18 -16.87 0.74
N LYS A 95 5.21 -17.60 0.29
CA LYS A 95 6.59 -17.07 0.23
C LYS A 95 6.66 -15.81 -0.61
N ARG A 96 5.95 -15.74 -1.74
CA ARG A 96 5.90 -14.54 -2.59
C ARG A 96 5.18 -13.37 -1.91
N LEU A 97 4.14 -13.63 -1.13
CA LEU A 97 3.43 -12.59 -0.36
C LEU A 97 4.29 -12.07 0.79
N VAL A 98 4.98 -12.97 1.51
CA VAL A 98 5.91 -12.59 2.59
C VAL A 98 7.13 -11.86 2.03
N ALA A 99 7.62 -12.26 0.86
CA ALA A 99 8.71 -11.59 0.17
C ALA A 99 8.24 -10.34 -0.61
N ALA A 100 6.94 -10.07 -0.68
CA ALA A 100 6.45 -8.88 -1.37
C ALA A 100 6.97 -7.65 -0.62
N PRO A 101 7.44 -6.61 -1.33
CA PRO A 101 8.01 -5.45 -0.67
C PRO A 101 6.97 -4.76 0.23
N ALA A 102 7.31 -4.60 1.50
CA ALA A 102 6.53 -3.81 2.44
C ALA A 102 6.81 -2.33 2.22
N LEU A 103 5.75 -1.52 2.19
CA LEU A 103 5.86 -0.07 2.08
C LEU A 103 5.86 0.55 3.47
N TRP A 104 6.80 1.45 3.70
CA TRP A 104 6.97 2.17 4.96
C TRP A 104 7.03 3.67 4.71
N ARG A 105 6.55 4.45 5.66
CA ARG A 105 6.86 5.87 5.74
C ARG A 105 7.77 6.09 6.94
N ALA A 106 8.81 6.88 6.74
CA ALA A 106 9.78 7.22 7.76
C ALA A 106 9.94 8.74 7.85
N ARG A 107 10.16 9.25 9.06
CA ARG A 107 10.61 10.61 9.31
C ARG A 107 11.86 10.59 10.14
N THR A 108 12.82 11.45 9.83
CA THR A 108 14.00 11.65 10.69
C THR A 108 14.62 13.01 10.43
N VAL A 109 15.24 13.60 11.46
CA VAL A 109 15.98 14.85 11.32
C VAL A 109 17.45 14.56 11.05
N LEU A 110 17.97 15.05 9.93
CA LEU A 110 19.39 15.00 9.58
C LEU A 110 20.07 16.36 9.81
N LYS A 111 21.38 16.32 10.04
CA LYS A 111 22.20 17.53 10.03
C LYS A 111 22.31 18.06 8.60
N ASP A 112 22.08 19.35 8.41
CA ASP A 112 22.26 20.01 7.11
C ASP A 112 23.75 20.19 6.79
N LYS A 113 24.37 19.12 6.27
CA LYS A 113 25.76 19.14 5.82
C LYS A 113 25.99 18.08 4.75
N PRO A 114 26.97 18.29 3.86
CA PRO A 114 27.35 17.29 2.88
C PRO A 114 27.61 15.91 3.50
N GLY A 115 27.09 14.88 2.85
CA GLY A 115 27.26 13.48 3.25
C GLY A 115 26.29 12.96 4.33
N SER A 116 25.43 13.79 4.92
CA SER A 116 24.39 13.32 5.86
C SER A 116 23.42 12.35 5.18
N LEU A 117 22.85 12.75 4.04
CA LEU A 117 21.93 11.91 3.28
C LEU A 117 22.63 10.63 2.75
N GLN A 118 23.90 10.74 2.34
CA GLN A 118 24.68 9.57 1.89
C GLN A 118 24.80 8.50 2.98
N LYS A 119 25.03 8.89 4.24
CA LYS A 119 25.11 7.95 5.36
C LYS A 119 23.76 7.29 5.62
N LEU A 120 22.67 8.06 5.52
CA LEU A 120 21.31 7.55 5.67
C LEU A 120 20.97 6.53 4.58
N THR A 121 21.21 6.87 3.31
CA THR A 121 20.94 5.99 2.18
C THR A 121 21.79 4.73 2.22
N GLN A 122 23.05 4.83 2.65
CA GLN A 122 23.92 3.66 2.82
C GLN A 122 23.42 2.73 3.94
N ALA A 123 22.94 3.28 5.07
CA ALA A 123 22.38 2.47 6.14
C ALA A 123 21.09 1.74 5.71
N LEU A 124 20.22 2.41 4.95
CA LEU A 124 19.01 1.80 4.37
C LEU A 124 19.33 0.75 3.30
N ALA A 125 20.36 0.98 2.49
CA ALA A 125 20.82 0.01 1.50
C ALA A 125 21.31 -1.30 2.15
N GLY A 126 21.86 -1.24 3.37
CA GLY A 126 22.22 -2.42 4.17
C GLY A 126 21.04 -3.31 4.53
N LEU A 127 19.81 -2.80 4.47
CA LEU A 127 18.56 -3.55 4.65
C LEU A 127 17.87 -3.90 3.32
N ASN A 128 18.56 -3.73 2.19
CA ASN A 128 17.97 -3.83 0.84
C ASN A 128 16.70 -2.97 0.68
N THR A 129 16.65 -1.83 1.38
CA THR A 129 15.51 -0.91 1.33
C THR A 129 15.70 0.10 0.21
N ASN A 130 14.69 0.25 -0.65
CA ASN A 130 14.64 1.25 -1.71
C ASN A 130 13.88 2.51 -1.25
N ILE A 131 14.34 3.68 -1.66
CA ILE A 131 13.67 4.96 -1.39
C ILE A 131 12.82 5.31 -2.61
N LEU A 132 11.50 5.36 -2.42
CA LEU A 132 10.54 5.65 -3.49
C LEU A 132 10.29 7.14 -3.65
N SER A 133 10.24 7.87 -2.54
CA SER A 133 10.15 9.33 -2.52
C SER A 133 10.82 9.90 -1.28
N ILE A 134 11.28 11.14 -1.41
CA ILE A 134 11.85 11.93 -0.32
C ILE A 134 11.28 13.34 -0.38
N HIS A 135 10.82 13.83 0.76
CA HIS A 135 10.44 15.22 0.97
C HIS A 135 11.29 15.79 2.09
N VAL A 136 11.79 17.00 1.87
CA VAL A 136 12.84 17.60 2.68
C VAL A 136 12.30 18.92 3.23
N HIS A 137 12.22 19.03 4.55
CA HIS A 137 11.68 20.20 5.24
C HIS A 137 12.75 20.84 6.14
N PRO A 138 13.14 22.10 5.92
CA PRO A 138 14.03 22.81 6.84
C PRO A 138 13.40 22.93 8.24
N VAL A 139 14.14 22.61 9.29
CA VAL A 139 13.68 22.73 10.69
C VAL A 139 14.76 23.33 11.58
N ALA A 140 14.38 23.83 12.76
CA ALA A 140 15.36 24.29 13.73
C ALA A 140 16.30 23.13 14.13
N GLY A 141 17.60 23.27 13.84
CA GLY A 141 18.62 22.26 14.17
C GLY A 141 18.93 21.24 13.06
N GLY A 142 18.33 21.36 11.88
CA GLY A 142 18.67 20.50 10.74
C GLY A 142 17.59 20.47 9.66
N VAL A 143 17.41 19.30 9.07
CA VAL A 143 16.46 19.06 7.99
C VAL A 143 15.65 17.82 8.33
N LEU A 144 14.33 17.94 8.34
CA LEU A 144 13.41 16.82 8.53
C LEU A 144 13.16 16.17 7.16
N ASP A 145 13.63 14.95 7.01
CA ASP A 145 13.39 14.13 5.82
C ASP A 145 12.17 13.23 6.08
N GLU A 146 11.14 13.36 5.23
CA GLU A 146 10.06 12.39 5.11
C GLU A 146 10.36 11.45 3.93
N LEU A 147 10.48 10.15 4.20
CA LEU A 147 10.81 9.15 3.19
C LEU A 147 9.67 8.15 3.02
N VAL A 148 9.41 7.74 1.79
CA VAL A 148 8.62 6.54 1.48
C VAL A 148 9.59 5.44 1.04
N LEU A 149 9.55 4.32 1.75
CA LEU A 149 10.50 3.23 1.63
C LEU A 149 9.81 1.96 1.16
N SER A 150 10.50 1.18 0.33
CA SER A 150 10.13 -0.18 -0.02
C SER A 150 11.19 -1.10 0.54
N ALA A 151 10.81 -1.91 1.52
CA ALA A 151 11.72 -2.87 2.15
C ALA A 151 11.26 -4.31 1.85
N PRO A 152 12.17 -5.30 1.87
CA PRO A 152 11.77 -6.72 1.85
C PRO A 152 10.74 -7.00 2.95
N GLY A 153 9.76 -7.87 2.70
CA GLY A 153 8.63 -8.06 3.62
C GLY A 153 8.99 -8.71 4.96
N GLU A 154 10.22 -9.21 5.12
CA GLU A 154 10.76 -9.66 6.40
C GLU A 154 11.27 -8.51 7.28
N VAL A 155 11.55 -7.33 6.70
CA VAL A 155 12.09 -6.17 7.42
C VAL A 155 11.06 -5.60 8.37
N ARG A 156 11.46 -5.42 9.62
CA ARG A 156 10.62 -4.89 10.70
C ARG A 156 10.88 -3.41 10.95
N GLU A 157 9.87 -2.75 11.50
CA GLU A 157 9.95 -1.34 11.93
C GLU A 157 11.21 -1.06 12.79
N THR A 158 11.52 -1.95 13.73
CA THR A 158 12.69 -1.84 14.60
C THR A 158 14.02 -1.84 13.85
N GLU A 159 14.11 -2.54 12.72
CA GLU A 159 15.31 -2.60 11.89
C GLU A 159 15.47 -1.31 11.09
N LEU A 160 14.37 -0.79 10.52
CA LEU A 160 14.34 0.51 9.85
C LEU A 160 14.70 1.64 10.82
N LEU A 161 14.10 1.68 12.01
CA LEU A 161 14.46 2.65 13.05
C LEU A 161 15.95 2.58 13.41
N ARG A 162 16.52 1.38 13.51
CA ARG A 162 17.95 1.19 13.78
C ARG A 162 18.81 1.71 12.63
N ALA A 163 18.44 1.41 11.38
CA ALA A 163 19.14 1.89 10.20
C ALA A 163 19.10 3.42 10.08
N LEU A 164 17.95 4.06 10.32
CA LEU A 164 17.82 5.51 10.32
C LEU A 164 18.74 6.16 11.37
N ARG A 165 18.77 5.62 12.61
CA ARG A 165 19.69 6.10 13.67
C ARG A 165 21.15 5.91 13.28
N ALA A 166 21.50 4.73 12.75
CA ALA A 166 22.87 4.43 12.29
C ALA A 166 23.32 5.36 11.15
N GLY A 167 22.37 5.78 10.30
CA GLY A 167 22.56 6.76 9.24
C GLY A 167 22.75 8.21 9.73
N GLY A 168 22.64 8.47 11.03
CA GLY A 168 22.75 9.79 11.62
C GLY A 168 21.41 10.53 11.79
N GLY A 169 20.29 9.83 11.60
CA GLY A 169 18.95 10.33 11.85
C GLY A 169 18.65 10.54 13.34
N ALA A 170 18.24 11.75 13.69
CA ALA A 170 17.68 12.08 15.00
C ALA A 170 16.17 11.87 15.01
N ASP A 171 15.66 11.45 16.17
CA ASP A 171 14.24 11.20 16.45
C ASP A 171 13.46 10.46 15.33
N PRO A 172 13.95 9.30 14.85
CA PRO A 172 13.31 8.64 13.73
C PRO A 172 11.98 8.01 14.14
N HIS A 173 10.99 8.18 13.28
CA HIS A 173 9.68 7.56 13.37
C HIS A 173 9.41 6.76 12.10
N VAL A 174 8.86 5.56 12.22
CA VAL A 174 8.59 4.66 11.09
C VAL A 174 7.21 4.04 11.29
N TRP A 175 6.40 3.97 10.23
CA TRP A 175 5.11 3.28 10.26
C TRP A 175 4.81 2.66 8.89
N ALA A 176 4.03 1.58 8.89
CA ALA A 176 3.61 0.92 7.66
C ALA A 176 2.72 1.87 6.83
N THR A 177 2.84 1.78 5.51
CA THR A 177 2.05 2.60 4.59
C THR A 177 1.57 1.79 3.38
N THR A 178 0.71 2.39 2.56
CA THR A 178 0.20 1.80 1.31
C THR A 178 0.75 2.55 0.10
N ALA A 179 0.46 2.02 -1.10
CA ALA A 179 0.83 2.64 -2.37
C ALA A 179 0.32 4.09 -2.52
N LEU A 180 -0.73 4.48 -1.79
CA LEU A 180 -1.26 5.84 -1.79
C LEU A 180 -0.22 6.87 -1.31
N ALA A 181 0.71 6.46 -0.44
CA ALA A 181 1.78 7.33 0.04
C ALA A 181 2.82 7.70 -1.02
N MET A 182 2.85 7.00 -2.16
CA MET A 182 3.73 7.30 -3.29
C MET A 182 3.20 8.42 -4.18
N ALA A 183 1.95 8.84 -4.00
CA ALA A 183 1.40 9.94 -4.78
C ALA A 183 2.20 11.21 -4.48
N ASP A 184 2.83 11.77 -5.51
CA ASP A 184 3.47 13.07 -5.41
C ASP A 184 2.43 14.18 -5.19
N GLY A 185 2.89 15.37 -4.82
CA GLY A 185 1.99 16.50 -4.56
C GLY A 185 1.14 16.91 -5.77
N GLN A 186 1.59 16.60 -7.00
CA GLN A 186 0.86 16.90 -8.22
C GLN A 186 -0.32 15.94 -8.40
N THR A 187 -0.08 14.64 -8.21
CA THR A 187 -1.09 13.58 -8.22
C THR A 187 -2.12 13.80 -7.10
N GLY A 188 -1.66 14.21 -5.91
CA GLY A 188 -2.53 14.63 -4.82
C GLY A 188 -3.42 15.82 -5.19
N ALA A 189 -2.84 16.87 -5.77
CA ALA A 189 -3.60 18.04 -6.21
C ALA A 189 -4.63 17.71 -7.29
N LEU A 190 -4.31 16.83 -8.26
CA LEU A 190 -5.26 16.37 -9.27
C LEU A 190 -6.40 15.53 -8.66
N SER A 191 -6.08 14.71 -7.66
CA SER A 191 -7.10 13.92 -6.94
C SER A 191 -8.06 14.84 -6.17
N LEU A 192 -7.54 15.90 -5.53
CA LEU A 192 -8.35 16.93 -4.88
C LEU A 192 -9.19 17.73 -5.88
N ALA A 193 -8.64 18.06 -7.05
CA ALA A 193 -9.38 18.72 -8.12
C ALA A 193 -10.54 17.83 -8.63
N ALA A 194 -10.31 16.53 -8.81
CA ALA A 194 -11.36 15.58 -9.20
C ALA A 194 -12.47 15.46 -8.13
N ARG A 195 -12.10 15.49 -6.85
CA ARG A 195 -13.03 15.49 -5.71
C ARG A 195 -13.88 16.77 -5.70
N ILE A 196 -13.27 17.93 -5.89
CA ILE A 196 -13.98 19.21 -6.07
C ILE A 196 -14.87 19.19 -7.32
N ALA A 197 -14.44 18.53 -8.40
CA ALA A 197 -15.24 18.37 -9.61
C ALA A 197 -16.53 17.58 -9.39
N ALA A 198 -16.51 16.60 -8.49
CA ALA A 198 -17.69 15.85 -8.09
C ALA A 198 -18.57 16.64 -7.10
N SER A 199 -17.93 17.36 -6.17
CA SER A 199 -18.57 18.06 -5.05
C SER A 199 -17.87 19.39 -4.75
N PRO A 200 -18.29 20.50 -5.39
CA PRO A 200 -17.69 21.82 -5.19
C PRO A 200 -17.74 22.33 -3.75
N GLU A 201 -18.72 21.89 -2.96
CA GLU A 201 -18.90 22.19 -1.54
C GLU A 201 -17.76 21.68 -0.65
N GLU A 202 -16.96 20.73 -1.13
CA GLU A 202 -15.83 20.17 -0.39
C GLU A 202 -14.56 21.04 -0.46
N LEU A 203 -14.61 22.19 -1.13
CA LEU A 203 -13.50 23.14 -1.25
C LEU A 203 -12.77 23.42 0.08
N PRO A 204 -13.44 23.72 1.21
CA PRO A 204 -12.75 24.01 2.46
C PRO A 204 -11.87 22.84 2.92
N LEU A 205 -12.40 21.61 2.85
CA LEU A 205 -11.69 20.40 3.27
C LEU A 205 -10.55 20.07 2.30
N ALA A 206 -10.77 20.22 1.00
CA ALA A 206 -9.77 19.94 -0.02
C ALA A 206 -8.58 20.89 0.06
N VAL A 207 -8.80 22.18 0.33
CA VAL A 207 -7.72 23.15 0.53
C VAL A 207 -6.98 22.91 1.85
N ALA A 208 -7.70 22.61 2.93
CA ALA A 208 -7.09 22.24 4.21
C ALA A 208 -6.14 21.05 4.04
N GLU A 209 -6.57 20.04 3.28
CA GLU A 209 -5.76 18.86 2.95
C GLU A 209 -4.55 19.22 2.07
N LEU A 210 -4.76 19.99 0.99
CA LEU A 210 -3.68 20.43 0.08
C LEU A 210 -2.56 21.17 0.83
N LEU A 211 -2.94 22.02 1.79
CA LEU A 211 -2.04 22.91 2.51
C LEU A 211 -1.55 22.34 3.86
N ARG A 212 -2.08 21.17 4.27
CA ARG A 212 -1.92 20.61 5.62
C ARG A 212 -2.25 21.66 6.70
N ALA A 213 -3.35 22.39 6.49
CA ALA A 213 -3.79 23.51 7.32
C ALA A 213 -5.09 23.18 8.08
N ARG A 214 -5.38 23.95 9.14
CA ARG A 214 -6.67 23.91 9.84
C ARG A 214 -7.62 24.95 9.25
N ILE A 215 -8.92 24.65 9.26
CA ILE A 215 -9.97 25.60 8.88
C ILE A 215 -10.37 26.36 10.15
N GLU A 216 -10.33 27.69 10.09
CA GLU A 216 -10.77 28.54 11.19
C GLU A 216 -12.25 28.89 11.05
N PRO A 217 -13.06 28.80 12.13
CA PRO A 217 -14.44 29.27 12.13
C PRO A 217 -14.53 30.75 11.78
N ALA A 218 -15.61 31.14 11.09
CA ALA A 218 -15.81 32.52 10.64
C ALA A 218 -15.79 33.55 11.78
N ALA A 219 -16.25 33.18 12.98
CA ALA A 219 -16.25 34.07 14.15
C ALA A 219 -14.84 34.39 14.69
N ASP A 220 -13.93 33.43 14.63
CA ASP A 220 -12.54 33.58 15.10
C ASP A 220 -11.65 34.23 14.03
N ALA A 221 -12.04 34.11 12.76
CA ALA A 221 -11.37 34.77 11.64
C ALA A 221 -11.51 36.30 11.67
N ASP A 222 -12.66 36.82 12.12
CA ASP A 222 -12.91 38.27 12.24
C ASP A 222 -12.17 38.89 13.44
N THR A 223 -11.94 38.12 14.52
CA THR A 223 -11.15 38.58 15.67
C THR A 223 -9.65 38.59 15.35
N ALA A 224 -9.14 37.56 14.68
CA ALA A 224 -7.74 37.48 14.25
C ALA A 224 -7.37 38.54 13.18
N THR A 225 -8.34 39.01 12.39
CA THR A 225 -8.15 40.12 11.44
C THR A 225 -8.22 41.48 12.13
N ALA A 226 -9.13 41.69 13.07
CA ALA A 226 -9.18 42.92 13.87
C ALA A 226 -7.87 43.17 14.64
N GLU A 227 -7.28 42.14 15.25
CA GLU A 227 -5.97 42.23 15.92
C GLU A 227 -4.82 42.55 14.96
N ARG A 228 -4.94 42.18 13.67
CA ARG A 228 -3.96 42.47 12.62
C ARG A 228 -4.07 43.89 12.08
N ASP A 229 -5.29 44.36 11.87
CA ASP A 229 -5.57 45.71 11.38
C ASP A 229 -5.23 46.77 12.45
N LEU A 230 -5.35 46.42 13.74
CA LEU A 230 -4.90 47.26 14.86
C LEU A 230 -3.37 47.28 15.03
N ALA A 231 -2.65 46.28 14.52
CA ALA A 231 -1.19 46.16 14.64
C ALA A 231 -0.40 46.69 13.42
N GLY A 232 -1.07 47.13 12.35
CA GLY A 232 -0.45 47.45 11.05
C GLY A 232 -0.73 48.85 10.52
N ASN A 233 0.13 49.82 10.84
CA ASN A 233 0.24 51.05 10.04
C ASN A 233 0.58 50.67 8.58
N GLY A 234 -0.24 51.17 7.65
CA GLY A 234 -0.28 50.76 6.25
C GLY A 234 1.07 50.72 5.55
N THR A 235 1.47 49.52 5.12
CA THR A 235 2.20 49.21 3.88
C THR A 235 2.27 47.68 3.77
N PRO A 236 1.94 47.06 2.62
CA PRO A 236 2.16 45.63 2.42
C PRO A 236 3.67 45.35 2.44
N ARG A 237 4.21 44.91 3.58
CA ARG A 237 5.60 44.45 3.65
C ARG A 237 5.67 43.05 3.05
N GLU A 238 5.92 43.04 1.74
CA GLU A 238 6.26 41.87 0.94
C GLU A 238 7.36 41.06 1.67
N GLY A 239 7.02 39.87 2.17
CA GLY A 239 7.99 38.93 2.73
C GLY A 239 7.80 38.44 4.18
N THR A 240 6.81 38.92 4.95
CA THR A 240 6.48 38.29 6.25
C THR A 240 5.24 37.43 6.09
N GLY A 241 5.42 36.18 5.69
CA GLY A 241 4.29 35.29 5.43
C GLY A 241 3.39 35.14 6.66
N SER A 242 2.08 35.12 6.44
CA SER A 242 1.10 34.91 7.49
C SER A 242 0.95 33.41 7.75
N THR A 243 0.84 33.03 9.03
CA THR A 243 0.38 31.68 9.45
C THR A 243 -1.10 31.46 9.16
N PHE A 244 -1.79 32.49 8.66
CA PHE A 244 -3.17 32.46 8.23
C PHE A 244 -3.26 32.74 6.72
N LEU A 245 -4.09 32.00 5.99
CA LEU A 245 -4.39 32.24 4.58
C LEU A 245 -5.89 32.40 4.44
N ARG A 246 -6.32 33.52 3.86
CA ARG A 246 -7.73 33.78 3.56
C ARG A 246 -7.96 33.59 2.07
N ILE A 247 -8.95 32.78 1.73
CA ILE A 247 -9.34 32.52 0.34
C ILE A 247 -10.73 33.11 0.14
N PRO A 248 -10.89 34.12 -0.71
CA PRO A 248 -12.20 34.64 -1.05
C PRO A 248 -12.98 33.54 -1.80
N THR A 249 -14.24 33.34 -1.43
CA THR A 249 -15.17 32.51 -2.21
C THR A 249 -16.44 33.29 -2.49
N ALA A 250 -17.00 33.10 -3.68
CA ALA A 250 -18.22 33.79 -4.10
C ALA A 250 -19.51 33.36 -3.36
N TRP A 251 -19.51 32.22 -2.67
CA TRP A 251 -20.75 31.61 -2.15
C TRP A 251 -20.82 31.44 -0.64
N HIS A 252 -19.69 31.22 0.02
CA HIS A 252 -19.63 30.88 1.46
C HIS A 252 -18.96 31.98 2.27
N GLY A 253 -18.67 33.12 1.65
CA GLY A 253 -17.75 34.11 2.20
C GLY A 253 -16.30 33.61 2.19
N PRO A 254 -15.37 34.41 2.69
CA PRO A 254 -13.96 34.04 2.70
C PRO A 254 -13.67 32.94 3.73
N ILE A 255 -12.98 31.89 3.29
CA ILE A 255 -12.55 30.78 4.14
C ILE A 255 -11.14 31.10 4.66
N THR A 256 -10.92 30.93 5.97
CA THR A 256 -9.62 31.20 6.60
C THR A 256 -8.97 29.88 7.01
N PHE A 257 -7.70 29.74 6.68
CA PHE A 257 -6.87 28.58 7.01
C PHE A 257 -5.74 29.01 7.92
N SER A 258 -5.36 28.18 8.89
CA SER A 258 -4.22 28.42 9.77
C SER A 258 -3.22 27.27 9.77
N ARG A 259 -1.93 27.60 9.90
CA ARG A 259 -0.83 26.63 10.07
C ARG A 259 0.13 27.15 11.13
N SER A 260 0.32 26.38 12.20
CA SER A 260 1.14 26.80 13.34
C SER A 260 2.63 26.85 12.99
N GLY A 261 3.26 28.02 13.14
CA GLY A 261 4.72 28.17 13.04
C GLY A 261 5.30 28.12 11.62
N GLU A 262 4.48 27.92 10.59
CA GLU A 262 4.92 27.85 9.19
C GLU A 262 4.05 28.76 8.32
N PRO A 263 4.60 29.87 7.80
CA PRO A 263 3.85 30.78 6.95
C PRO A 263 3.48 30.12 5.62
N PHE A 264 2.39 30.55 4.99
CA PHE A 264 2.04 30.11 3.64
C PHE A 264 2.96 30.76 2.61
N THR A 265 3.52 29.94 1.73
CA THR A 265 4.31 30.41 0.59
C THR A 265 3.41 30.99 -0.51
N PRO A 266 3.91 31.91 -1.35
CA PRO A 266 3.15 32.42 -2.49
C PRO A 266 2.63 31.31 -3.42
N ALA A 267 3.42 30.25 -3.61
CA ALA A 267 3.03 29.10 -4.44
C ALA A 267 1.89 28.27 -3.81
N GLU A 268 1.89 28.10 -2.49
CA GLU A 268 0.77 27.46 -1.77
C GLU A 268 -0.50 28.29 -1.88
N SER A 269 -0.41 29.59 -1.62
CA SER A 269 -1.53 30.52 -1.79
C SER A 269 -2.08 30.47 -3.22
N ALA A 270 -1.22 30.49 -4.23
CA ALA A 270 -1.63 30.40 -5.63
C ALA A 270 -2.37 29.09 -5.95
N ARG A 271 -1.88 27.93 -5.49
CA ARG A 271 -2.56 26.64 -5.69
C ARG A 271 -3.94 26.60 -5.02
N ALA A 272 -4.04 27.16 -3.82
CA ALA A 272 -5.29 27.21 -3.09
C ALA A 272 -6.33 28.10 -3.79
N HIS A 273 -5.91 29.26 -4.33
CA HIS A 273 -6.77 30.11 -5.15
C HIS A 273 -7.21 29.41 -6.45
N ARG A 274 -6.34 28.63 -7.10
CA ARG A 274 -6.72 27.86 -8.30
C ARG A 274 -7.73 26.76 -8.01
N LEU A 275 -7.66 26.09 -6.85
CA LEU A 275 -8.70 25.15 -6.44
C LEU A 275 -10.03 25.86 -6.16
N ALA A 276 -9.99 27.04 -5.56
CA ALA A 276 -11.18 27.85 -5.32
C ALA A 276 -11.84 28.32 -6.62
N GLU A 277 -11.04 28.82 -7.57
CA GLU A 277 -11.50 29.18 -8.92
C GLU A 277 -12.14 27.99 -9.66
N LEU A 278 -11.54 26.80 -9.55
CA LEU A 278 -12.11 25.58 -10.12
C LEU A 278 -13.48 25.26 -9.51
N ALA A 279 -13.57 25.26 -8.17
CA ALA A 279 -14.84 25.06 -7.48
C ALA A 279 -15.88 26.08 -7.95
N GLU A 280 -15.49 27.37 -8.04
CA GLU A 280 -16.29 28.50 -8.54
C GLU A 280 -16.91 28.25 -9.92
N ILE A 281 -16.08 27.83 -10.89
CA ILE A 281 -16.54 27.51 -12.24
C ILE A 281 -17.58 26.37 -12.22
N LEU A 282 -17.37 25.36 -11.37
CA LEU A 282 -18.19 24.15 -11.35
C LEU A 282 -19.56 24.36 -10.69
N ALA A 283 -19.65 25.07 -9.56
CA ALA A 283 -20.96 25.32 -8.97
C ALA A 283 -21.76 26.37 -9.78
N HIS A 284 -21.10 27.28 -10.50
CA HIS A 284 -21.80 28.16 -11.44
C HIS A 284 -22.45 27.38 -12.61
N ARG A 285 -21.78 26.34 -13.13
CA ARG A 285 -22.37 25.44 -14.14
C ARG A 285 -23.53 24.62 -13.60
N SER A 286 -23.42 24.16 -12.36
CA SER A 286 -24.46 23.35 -11.72
C SER A 286 -25.74 24.14 -11.44
N GLY A 287 -25.62 25.47 -11.25
CA GLY A 287 -26.76 26.38 -11.06
C GLY A 287 -27.38 26.96 -12.33
N SER A 288 -26.78 26.74 -13.51
CA SER A 288 -27.32 27.23 -14.79
C SER A 288 -28.19 26.14 -15.43
N PRO A 289 -29.53 26.30 -15.51
CA PRO A 289 -30.34 25.34 -16.25
C PRO A 289 -29.88 25.34 -17.70
N VAL A 290 -29.53 24.17 -18.22
CA VAL A 290 -29.33 23.95 -19.64
C VAL A 290 -30.60 24.40 -20.34
N ALA A 291 -30.50 25.47 -21.14
CA ALA A 291 -31.56 25.90 -22.04
C ALA A 291 -31.77 24.81 -23.10
N GLY A 292 -32.56 23.80 -22.74
CA GLY A 292 -32.96 22.70 -23.60
C GLY A 292 -33.92 23.18 -24.68
N GLY A 293 -33.40 23.28 -25.90
CA GLY A 293 -34.09 23.02 -27.16
C GLY A 293 -35.42 23.73 -27.42
N ARG A 294 -35.39 24.84 -28.16
CA ARG A 294 -36.51 25.14 -29.08
C ARG A 294 -36.54 24.06 -30.15
N SER A 295 -37.58 23.23 -30.14
CA SER A 295 -37.99 22.46 -31.31
C SER A 295 -38.26 23.43 -32.47
N PRO A 296 -37.80 23.15 -33.70
CA PRO A 296 -38.25 23.91 -34.86
C PRO A 296 -39.72 23.60 -35.11
N GLU A 297 -40.52 24.65 -35.28
CA GLU A 297 -41.87 24.59 -35.83
C GLU A 297 -41.84 23.82 -37.15
N ALA A 298 -42.71 22.80 -37.26
CA ALA A 298 -43.04 22.17 -38.52
C ALA A 298 -43.95 23.13 -39.30
N GLU A 299 -43.36 23.86 -40.22
CA GLU A 299 -44.05 24.60 -41.27
C GLU A 299 -44.32 23.63 -42.44
N SER A 300 -45.61 23.38 -42.75
CA SER A 300 -46.17 23.10 -44.09
C SER A 300 -47.30 22.05 -44.12
N ALA A 301 -48.44 22.49 -44.65
CA ALA A 301 -49.59 21.78 -45.26
C ALA A 301 -50.73 21.30 -44.34
#